data_AF-A0A661LEQ6-F1
#
_entry.id   AF-A0A661LEQ6-F1
#
_cell.length_a   1.000
_cell.length_b   1.000
_cell.length_c   1.000
_cell.angle_alpha   90.00
_cell.angle_beta   90.00
_cell.angle_gamma   90.00
#
_symmetry.space_group_name_H-M   'P 1'
#
loop_
_entity.id
_entity.type
_entity.pdbx_description
1 polymer ?
#
loop_
_entity_poly.entity_id
_entity_poly.type
_entity_poly.pdbx_seq_one_letter_code
_entity_poly.pdbx_strand_id
1 'polypeptide(L)'
;MDQELIKSVAKRYQFLSTLYRDEISLDLIAAMQKDEFLNTLDKAVKGCGFEELICGSEMITAYLRSGPAEELYKELRFDYADLFLNAGPTPIFPYESPIRSGEPIVMQKPVFELREYFRKAGVHKSPEYKDLEEHIAV
;
A
#
# COMPACT_ATOMS: atom_id res chain seq x y z
N MET A 1 -14.69 21.11 -3.51
CA MET A 1 -13.44 20.59 -2.93
C MET A 1 -12.29 21.15 -3.75
N ASP A 2 -11.26 21.69 -3.09
CA ASP A 2 -10.11 22.33 -3.73
C ASP A 2 -9.37 21.34 -4.67
N GLN A 3 -9.08 21.76 -5.91
CA GLN A 3 -8.38 20.93 -6.89
C GLN A 3 -6.98 20.52 -6.43
N GLU A 4 -6.30 21.35 -5.64
CA GLU A 4 -4.99 21.00 -5.08
C GLU A 4 -5.11 19.91 -4.02
N LEU A 5 -6.13 20.00 -3.17
CA LEU A 5 -6.41 18.98 -2.16
C LEU A 5 -6.71 17.62 -2.81
N ILE A 6 -7.52 17.59 -3.87
CA ILE A 6 -7.84 16.35 -4.61
C ILE A 6 -6.58 15.71 -5.16
N LYS A 7 -5.70 16.49 -5.79
CA LYS A 7 -4.44 15.99 -6.33
C LYS A 7 -3.51 15.47 -5.24
N SER A 8 -3.46 16.15 -4.09
CA SER A 8 -2.67 15.74 -2.93
C SER A 8 -3.17 14.40 -2.38
N VAL A 9 -4.48 14.26 -2.18
CA VAL A 9 -5.11 13.02 -1.71
C VAL A 9 -4.87 11.87 -2.69
N ALA A 10 -5.06 12.10 -3.99
CA ALA A 10 -4.81 11.09 -5.02
C ALA A 10 -3.35 10.58 -4.99
N LYS A 11 -2.37 11.47 -4.82
CA LYS A 11 -0.95 11.09 -4.71
C LYS A 11 -0.66 10.24 -3.47
N ARG A 12 -1.33 10.51 -2.34
CA ARG A 12 -1.18 9.70 -1.12
C ARG A 12 -1.73 8.30 -1.30
N TYR A 13 -2.92 8.17 -1.90
CA TYR A 13 -3.48 6.85 -2.23
C TYR A 13 -2.63 6.11 -3.26
N GLN A 14 -2.09 6.81 -4.26
CA GLN A 14 -1.16 6.21 -5.22
C GLN A 14 0.12 5.72 -4.56
N PHE A 15 0.67 6.46 -3.59
CA PHE A 15 1.83 6.04 -2.82
C PHE A 15 1.53 4.75 -2.05
N LEU A 16 0.44 4.70 -1.28
CA LEU A 16 0.03 3.49 -0.55
C LEU A 16 -0.23 2.31 -1.49
N SER A 17 -0.94 2.54 -2.59
CA SER A 17 -1.17 1.54 -3.64
C SER A 17 0.14 0.96 -4.16
N THR A 18 1.15 1.80 -4.39
CA THR A 18 2.48 1.36 -4.86
C THR A 18 3.17 0.43 -3.85
N LEU A 19 3.03 0.69 -2.55
CA LEU A 19 3.65 -0.14 -1.50
C LEU A 19 3.03 -1.53 -1.35
N TYR A 20 1.74 -1.68 -1.66
CA TYR A 20 1.04 -2.96 -1.55
C TYR A 20 0.96 -3.74 -2.87
N ARG A 21 1.21 -3.07 -4.00
CA ARG A 21 1.04 -3.68 -5.34
C ARG A 21 2.01 -4.82 -5.62
N ASP A 22 3.27 -4.67 -5.22
CA ASP A 22 4.34 -5.63 -5.49
C ASP A 22 5.48 -5.37 -4.49
N GLU A 23 6.53 -6.20 -4.54
CA GLU A 23 7.79 -5.99 -3.85
C GLU A 23 8.34 -4.57 -4.09
N ILE A 24 8.70 -3.87 -3.02
CA ILE A 24 9.20 -2.49 -3.09
C ILE A 24 10.56 -2.49 -3.78
N SER A 25 10.68 -1.74 -4.89
CA SER A 25 11.95 -1.62 -5.62
C SER A 25 13.06 -0.94 -4.80
N LEU A 26 14.32 -1.31 -5.07
CA LEU A 26 15.50 -0.67 -4.47
C LEU A 26 15.50 0.86 -4.66
N ASP A 27 15.17 1.33 -5.87
CA ASP A 27 15.14 2.76 -6.18
C ASP A 27 14.11 3.52 -5.31
N LEU A 28 12.95 2.90 -5.05
CA LEU A 28 11.92 3.48 -4.19
C LEU A 28 12.37 3.50 -2.73
N ILE A 29 13.02 2.45 -2.24
CA ILE A 29 13.60 2.42 -0.89
C ILE A 29 14.63 3.54 -0.74
N ALA A 30 15.58 3.63 -1.67
CA ALA A 30 16.61 4.68 -1.65
C ALA A 30 16.00 6.09 -1.75
N ALA A 31 14.91 6.27 -2.50
CA ALA A 31 14.18 7.53 -2.57
C ALA A 31 13.49 7.87 -1.24
N MET A 32 12.88 6.88 -0.57
CA MET A 32 12.23 7.06 0.74
C MET A 32 13.23 7.29 1.88
N GLN A 33 14.47 6.83 1.75
CA GLN A 33 15.53 7.10 2.73
C GLN A 33 16.05 8.54 2.72
N LYS A 34 15.72 9.34 1.70
CA LYS A 34 16.15 10.74 1.64
C LYS A 34 15.48 11.54 2.74
N ASP A 35 16.25 12.41 3.41
CA ASP A 35 15.73 13.28 4.47
C ASP A 35 14.57 14.17 4.01
N GLU A 36 14.53 14.55 2.72
CA GLU A 36 13.40 15.28 2.14
C GLU A 36 12.09 14.50 2.30
N PHE A 37 12.09 13.20 2.01
CA PHE A 37 10.91 12.35 2.15
C PHE A 37 10.56 12.13 3.63
N LEU A 38 11.54 11.69 4.43
CA LEU A 38 11.32 11.37 5.85
C LEU A 38 10.81 12.56 6.65
N ASN A 39 11.41 13.73 6.46
CA ASN A 39 10.96 14.96 7.14
C ASN A 39 9.56 15.40 6.68
N THR A 40 9.21 15.14 5.42
CA THR A 40 7.89 15.46 4.89
C THR A 40 6.84 14.51 5.45
N LEU A 41 7.14 13.21 5.54
CA LEU A 41 6.27 12.20 6.12
C LEU A 41 5.98 12.52 7.60
N ASP A 42 7.02 12.74 8.40
CA ASP A 42 6.89 13.07 9.82
C ASP A 42 6.03 14.31 10.05
N LYS A 43 6.23 15.37 9.24
CA LYS A 43 5.42 16.60 9.33
C LYS A 43 3.96 16.35 8.94
N ALA A 44 3.74 15.59 7.86
CA ALA A 44 2.41 15.31 7.36
C ALA A 44 1.57 14.52 8.38
N VAL A 45 2.21 13.61 9.12
CA VAL A 45 1.53 12.73 10.06
C VAL A 45 1.41 13.37 11.45
N LYS A 46 2.42 14.08 11.97
CA LYS A 46 2.30 14.78 13.26
C LYS A 46 1.18 15.82 13.28
N GLY A 47 0.86 16.41 12.13
CA GLY A 47 -0.25 17.35 11.99
C GLY A 47 -1.65 16.73 12.01
N CYS A 48 -1.79 15.39 11.95
CA CYS A 48 -3.09 14.74 11.81
C CYS A 48 -3.78 14.39 13.14
N GLY A 49 -3.03 14.34 14.25
CA GLY A 49 -3.59 14.06 15.59
C GLY A 49 -4.02 12.62 15.84
N PHE A 50 -3.78 11.69 14.90
CA PHE A 50 -4.06 10.26 15.07
C PHE A 50 -2.81 9.54 15.55
N GLU A 51 -2.86 8.98 16.75
CA GLU A 51 -1.71 8.34 17.41
C GLU A 51 -1.21 7.12 16.63
N GLU A 52 -2.11 6.33 16.07
CA GLU A 52 -1.76 5.14 15.28
C GLU A 52 -1.00 5.52 14.01
N LEU A 53 -1.38 6.62 13.36
CA LEU A 53 -0.67 7.10 12.19
C LEU A 53 0.72 7.62 12.57
N ILE A 54 0.84 8.35 13.68
CA ILE A 54 2.12 8.85 14.19
C ILE A 54 3.06 7.67 14.47
N CYS A 55 2.62 6.69 15.25
CA CYS A 55 3.41 5.49 15.53
C CYS A 55 3.78 4.74 14.23
N GLY A 56 2.84 4.57 13.30
CA GLY A 56 3.11 3.95 12.00
C GLY A 56 4.20 4.67 11.21
N SER A 57 4.16 6.00 11.18
CA SER A 57 5.18 6.82 10.50
C SER A 57 6.54 6.72 11.18
N GLU A 58 6.58 6.70 12.51
CA GLU A 58 7.82 6.55 13.27
C GLU A 58 8.47 5.19 13.03
N MET A 59 7.68 4.11 12.95
CA MET A 59 8.19 2.78 12.60
C MET A 59 8.77 2.75 11.18
N ILE A 60 8.07 3.33 10.20
CA ILE A 60 8.56 3.41 8.81
C ILE A 60 9.87 4.21 8.77
N THR A 61 9.92 5.39 9.40
CA THR A 61 11.11 6.23 9.45
C THR A 61 12.28 5.53 10.15
N ALA A 62 12.02 4.84 11.27
CA ALA A 62 13.03 4.08 11.99
C ALA A 62 13.59 2.92 11.15
N TYR A 63 12.72 2.16 10.48
CA TYR A 63 13.14 1.07 9.59
C TYR A 63 13.94 1.58 8.40
N LEU A 64 13.49 2.63 7.72
CA LEU A 64 14.23 3.22 6.61
C LEU A 64 15.60 3.75 7.03
N ARG A 65 15.80 4.14 8.29
CA ARG A 65 17.10 4.60 8.83
C ARG A 65 17.97 3.48 9.40
N SER A 66 17.48 2.25 9.50
CA SER A 66 18.18 1.16 10.21
C SER A 66 19.37 0.60 9.44
N GLY A 67 19.40 0.74 8.11
CA GLY A 67 20.43 0.14 7.27
C GLY A 67 20.48 0.69 5.84
N PRO A 68 21.45 0.24 5.03
CA PRO A 68 21.56 0.61 3.62
C PRO A 68 20.40 0.04 2.78
N ALA A 69 20.04 0.75 1.71
CA ALA A 69 18.89 0.41 0.87
C ALA A 69 18.93 -1.04 0.34
N GLU A 70 20.11 -1.57 0.02
CA GLU A 70 20.30 -2.91 -0.52
C GLU A 70 20.01 -4.02 0.51
N GLU A 71 20.26 -3.76 1.79
CA GLU A 71 19.93 -4.70 2.86
C GLU A 71 18.43 -4.70 3.12
N LEU A 72 17.84 -3.51 3.29
CA LEU A 72 16.39 -3.36 3.47
C LEU A 72 15.60 -3.92 2.28
N TYR A 73 16.11 -3.74 1.05
CA TYR A 73 15.51 -4.31 -0.15
C TYR A 73 15.45 -5.83 -0.10
N LYS A 74 16.49 -6.51 0.39
CA LYS A 74 16.47 -7.97 0.51
C LYS A 74 15.45 -8.42 1.55
N GLU A 75 15.46 -7.79 2.72
CA GLU A 75 14.54 -8.11 3.81
C GLU A 75 13.07 -7.91 3.41
N LEU A 76 12.74 -6.72 2.91
CA LEU A 76 11.36 -6.37 2.54
C LEU A 76 10.78 -7.28 1.45
N ARG A 77 11.63 -7.83 0.56
CA ARG A 77 11.18 -8.81 -0.44
C ARG A 77 10.80 -10.13 0.19
N PHE A 78 11.60 -10.61 1.15
CA PHE A 78 11.26 -11.82 1.88
C PHE A 78 9.98 -11.62 2.68
N ASP A 79 9.84 -10.48 3.36
CA ASP A 79 8.62 -10.16 4.11
C ASP A 79 7.40 -10.06 3.19
N TYR A 80 7.53 -9.41 2.03
CA TYR A 80 6.43 -9.31 1.06
C TYR A 80 6.02 -10.70 0.55
N ALA A 81 6.99 -11.57 0.24
CA ALA A 81 6.71 -12.91 -0.22
C ALA A 81 6.08 -13.79 0.87
N ASP A 82 6.57 -13.69 2.10
CA ASP A 82 6.06 -14.41 3.28
C ASP A 82 4.61 -14.01 3.57
N LEU A 83 4.32 -12.70 3.55
CA LEU A 83 3.02 -12.14 3.87
C LEU A 83 2.01 -12.29 2.73
N PHE A 84 2.34 -11.89 1.51
CA PHE A 84 1.34 -11.70 0.45
C PHE A 84 1.43 -12.70 -0.69
N LEU A 85 2.58 -13.37 -0.89
CA LEU A 85 2.79 -14.33 -1.98
C LEU A 85 2.69 -15.79 -1.53
N ASN A 86 2.16 -16.04 -0.34
CA ASN A 86 1.93 -17.39 0.16
C ASN A 86 3.22 -18.24 0.27
N ALA A 87 4.37 -17.59 0.45
CA ALA A 87 5.64 -18.26 0.73
C ALA A 87 5.81 -18.61 2.22
N GLY A 88 5.03 -17.94 3.09
CA GLY A 88 5.09 -18.07 4.53
C GLY A 88 4.08 -19.03 5.16
N PRO A 89 4.21 -19.28 6.48
CA PRO A 89 3.30 -20.16 7.22
C PRO A 89 1.92 -19.53 7.46
N THR A 90 1.82 -18.20 7.45
CA THR A 90 0.58 -17.46 7.73
C THR A 90 0.36 -16.38 6.68
N PRO A 91 0.00 -16.76 5.44
CA PRO A 91 -0.27 -15.81 4.37
C PRO A 91 -1.45 -14.89 4.71
N ILE A 92 -1.33 -13.63 4.34
CA ILE A 92 -2.38 -12.62 4.40
C ILE A 92 -2.83 -12.34 2.97
N PHE A 93 -4.12 -12.49 2.71
CA PHE A 93 -4.68 -12.12 1.41
C PHE A 93 -4.98 -10.62 1.38
N PRO A 94 -4.30 -9.82 0.54
CA PRO A 94 -4.55 -8.38 0.41
C PRO A 94 -5.81 -8.06 -0.42
N TYR A 95 -6.90 -8.81 -0.19
CA TYR A 95 -8.15 -8.77 -0.94
C TYR A 95 -9.34 -8.61 0.00
N GLU A 96 -10.39 -7.92 -0.42
CA GLU A 96 -11.59 -7.73 0.42
C GLU A 96 -12.34 -9.05 0.69
N SER A 97 -12.48 -9.93 -0.31
CA SER A 97 -13.24 -11.18 -0.17
C SER A 97 -12.83 -12.03 1.04
N PRO A 98 -11.55 -12.38 1.25
CA PRO A 98 -11.15 -13.15 2.43
C PRO A 98 -11.37 -12.44 3.76
N ILE A 99 -11.17 -11.12 3.80
CA ILE A 99 -11.36 -10.32 5.01
C ILE A 99 -12.85 -10.28 5.41
N ARG A 100 -13.74 -10.14 4.41
CA ARG A 100 -15.17 -10.02 4.63
C ARG A 100 -15.86 -11.37 4.89
N SER A 101 -15.41 -12.43 4.24
CA SER A 101 -16.00 -13.78 4.37
C SER A 101 -15.37 -14.61 5.49
N GLY A 102 -14.11 -14.34 5.86
CA GLY A 102 -13.33 -15.20 6.75
C GLY A 102 -12.80 -16.47 6.07
N GLU A 103 -13.04 -16.64 4.77
CA GLU A 103 -12.58 -17.79 3.98
C GLU A 103 -11.40 -17.38 3.07
N PRO A 104 -10.39 -18.24 2.86
CA PRO A 104 -9.23 -17.92 2.03
C PRO A 104 -9.55 -18.02 0.51
N ILE A 105 -10.64 -17.37 0.08
CA ILE A 105 -11.18 -17.42 -1.27
C ILE A 105 -11.40 -15.99 -1.77
N VAL A 106 -10.84 -15.68 -2.93
CA VAL A 106 -11.02 -14.40 -3.64
C VAL A 106 -12.15 -14.50 -4.68
N MET A 107 -12.44 -13.41 -5.41
CA MET A 107 -13.41 -13.40 -6.50
C MET A 107 -14.86 -13.66 -6.03
N GLN A 108 -15.19 -13.18 -4.83
CA GLN A 108 -16.54 -13.29 -4.30
C GLN A 108 -17.37 -12.04 -4.62
N LYS A 109 -18.43 -11.81 -3.84
CA LYS A 109 -19.37 -10.69 -3.98
C LYS A 109 -18.70 -9.31 -4.13
N PRO A 110 -17.63 -8.95 -3.38
CA PRO A 110 -16.99 -7.63 -3.49
C PRO A 110 -16.51 -7.29 -4.90
N VAL A 111 -15.97 -8.26 -5.66
CA VAL A 111 -15.51 -8.00 -7.04
C VAL A 111 -16.66 -7.51 -7.93
N PHE A 112 -17.83 -8.12 -7.81
CA PHE A 112 -18.99 -7.73 -8.61
C PHE A 112 -19.54 -6.36 -8.17
N GLU A 113 -19.55 -6.08 -6.87
CA GLU A 113 -19.94 -4.79 -6.31
C GLU A 113 -19.02 -3.66 -6.81
N LEU A 114 -17.70 -3.88 -6.79
CA LEU A 114 -16.69 -2.94 -7.27
C LEU A 114 -16.77 -2.70 -8.78
N ARG A 115 -16.95 -3.76 -9.59
CA ARG A 115 -17.12 -3.62 -11.05
C ARG A 115 -18.36 -2.81 -11.41
N GLU A 116 -19.47 -3.03 -10.71
CA GLU A 116 -20.67 -2.23 -10.90
C GLU A 116 -20.43 -0.76 -10.52
N TYR A 117 -19.74 -0.53 -9.39
CA TYR A 117 -19.40 0.81 -8.92
C TYR A 117 -18.49 1.56 -9.91
N PHE A 118 -17.41 0.94 -10.37
CA PHE A 118 -16.50 1.50 -11.37
C PHE A 118 -17.22 1.84 -12.67
N ARG A 119 -18.06 0.92 -13.17
CA ARG A 119 -18.88 1.16 -14.37
C ARG A 119 -19.82 2.35 -14.21
N LYS A 120 -20.48 2.50 -13.05
CA LYS A 120 -21.35 3.65 -12.75
C LYS A 120 -20.57 4.96 -12.68
N ALA A 121 -19.34 4.92 -12.16
CA ALA A 121 -18.44 6.06 -12.08
C ALA A 121 -17.71 6.38 -13.40
N GLY A 122 -17.87 5.54 -14.43
CA GLY A 122 -17.20 5.73 -15.73
C GLY A 122 -15.68 5.47 -15.68
N VAL A 123 -15.20 4.75 -14.68
CA VAL A 123 -13.78 4.39 -14.52
C VAL A 123 -13.57 2.90 -14.74
N HIS A 124 -12.33 2.52 -15.05
CA HIS A 124 -11.92 1.13 -15.19
C HIS A 124 -10.59 0.93 -14.48
N LYS A 125 -10.37 -0.29 -13.97
CA LYS A 125 -9.08 -0.68 -13.40
C LYS A 125 -7.99 -0.49 -14.45
N SER A 126 -6.86 0.08 -14.06
CA SER A 126 -5.70 0.21 -14.94
C SER A 126 -5.22 -1.18 -15.39
N PRO A 127 -4.89 -1.38 -16.68
CA PRO A 127 -4.33 -2.63 -17.19
C PRO A 127 -3.00 -3.04 -16.53
N GLU A 128 -2.30 -2.10 -15.90
CA GLU A 128 -1.04 -2.36 -15.17
C GLU A 128 -1.27 -3.17 -13.89
N TYR A 129 -2.48 -3.14 -13.33
CA TYR A 129 -2.84 -3.93 -12.16
C TYR A 129 -3.41 -5.27 -12.60
N LYS A 130 -2.65 -6.33 -12.37
CA LYS A 130 -3.01 -7.69 -12.79
C LYS A 130 -4.03 -8.34 -11.84
N ASP A 131 -4.02 -7.95 -10.57
CA ASP A 131 -4.89 -8.48 -9.52
C ASP A 131 -6.35 -8.07 -9.67
N LEU A 132 -7.23 -8.71 -8.91
CA LEU A 132 -8.67 -8.41 -8.90
C LEU A 132 -8.96 -6.97 -8.45
N GLU A 133 -10.12 -6.46 -8.83
CA GLU A 133 -10.59 -5.12 -8.44
C GLU A 133 -10.66 -4.91 -6.92
N GLU A 134 -10.75 -6.00 -6.16
CA GLU A 134 -10.84 -5.99 -4.69
C GLU A 134 -9.47 -6.06 -3.98
N HIS A 135 -8.37 -6.07 -4.73
CA HIS A 135 -7.03 -6.02 -4.15
C HIS A 135 -6.76 -4.63 -3.56
N ILE A 136 -6.15 -4.54 -2.38
CA ILE A 136 -5.95 -3.26 -1.66
C ILE A 136 -5.16 -2.20 -2.44
N ALA A 137 -4.32 -2.63 -3.38
CA ALA A 137 -3.56 -1.73 -4.25
C ALA A 137 -4.38 -1.17 -5.42
N VAL A 138 -5.53 -1.77 -5.77
CA VAL A 138 -6.38 -1.37 -6.90
C VAL A 138 -7.34 -0.27 -6.49
#